data_AF-A0A2K3YU59-F1
#
_entry.id   AF-A0A2K3YU59-F1
#
_cell.length_a   1.000
_cell.length_b   1.000
_cell.length_c   1.000
_cell.angle_alpha   90.00
_cell.angle_beta   90.00
_cell.angle_gamma   90.00
#
_symmetry.space_group_name_H-M   'P 1'
#
loop_
_entity.id
_entity.type
_entity.pdbx_description
1 polymer ?
#
loop_
_entity_poly.entity_id
_entity_poly.type
_entity_poly.pdbx_seq_one_letter_code
_entity_poly.pdbx_strand_id
1 'polypeptide(L)' 'MTFQQVMLFIVVPLCFIIGNLVIAPRRQRHIPMRVHVLSCVVGLIIYGIGVSVLLLFFL' A
#
# COMPACT_ATOMS: atom_id res chain seq x y z
N MET A 1 -15.06 10.17 9.79
CA MET A 1 -13.75 9.50 9.70
C MET A 1 -12.93 9.93 10.91
N THR A 2 -12.64 9.01 11.82
CA THR A 2 -11.72 9.30 12.94
C THR A 2 -10.30 9.44 12.42
N PHE A 3 -9.41 10.09 13.18
CA PHE A 3 -8.00 10.20 12.82
C PHE A 3 -7.36 8.84 12.50
N GLN A 4 -7.72 7.81 13.27
CA GLN A 4 -7.24 6.44 13.05
C GLN A 4 -7.71 5.86 11.71
N GLN A 5 -8.98 6.11 11.31
CA GLN A 5 -9.48 5.66 10.01
C GLN A 5 -8.79 6.39 8.85
N VAL A 6 -8.50 7.70 8.99
CA VAL A 6 -7.74 8.46 7.98
C VAL A 6 -6.33 7.88 7.82
N MET A 7 -5.65 7.56 8.92
CA MET A 7 -4.33 6.94 8.85
C MET A 7 -4.36 5.58 8.14
N LEU A 8 -5.31 4.72 8.51
CA LEU A 8 -5.41 3.36 7.97
C LEU A 8 -5.82 3.30 6.51
N PHE A 9 -6.79 4.13 6.08
CA PHE A 9 -7.38 4.03 4.74
C PHE A 9 -6.78 4.99 3.72
N ILE A 10 -6.08 6.04 4.16
CA ILE A 10 -5.56 7.07 3.27
C ILE A 10 -4.03 7.12 3.35
N VAL A 11 -3.48 7.38 4.54
CA VAL A 11 -2.04 7.62 4.68
C VAL A 11 -1.20 6.39 4.38
N VAL A 12 -1.55 5.23 4.95
CA VAL A 12 -0.78 3.99 4.73
C VAL A 12 -0.83 3.53 3.25
N PRO A 13 -1.99 3.51 2.57
CA PRO A 13 -2.04 3.22 1.14
C PRO A 13 -1.22 4.20 0.29
N LEU A 14 -1.26 5.50 0.61
CA LEU A 14 -0.46 6.52 -0.07
C LEU A 14 1.04 6.26 0.09
N CYS A 15 1.50 5.86 1.28
CA CYS A 15 2.89 5.48 1.51
C CYS A 15 3.30 4.28 0.63
N PHE A 16 2.44 3.27 0.48
CA PHE A 16 2.69 2.13 -0.40
C PHE A 16 2.83 2.54 -1.87
N ILE A 17 1.96 3.43 -2.33
CA ILE A 17 1.96 3.97 -3.69
C ILE A 17 3.25 4.76 -3.94
N ILE A 18 3.58 5.71 -3.07
CA ILE A 18 4.78 6.54 -3.22
C ILE A 18 6.05 5.69 -3.14
N GLY A 19 6.11 4.76 -2.19
CA GLY A 19 7.23 3.84 -2.02
C GLY A 19 7.49 3.02 -3.28
N ASN A 20 6.46 2.38 -3.83
CA ASN A 20 6.61 1.47 -4.96
C ASN A 20 6.66 2.15 -6.33
N LEU A 21 5.95 3.26 -6.53
CA LEU A 21 5.82 3.89 -7.85
C LEU A 21 6.71 5.12 -8.04
N VAL A 22 7.21 5.72 -6.96
CA VAL A 22 8.06 6.92 -7.03
C VAL A 22 9.48 6.62 -6.55
N ILE A 23 9.62 6.07 -5.34
CA ILE A 23 10.93 5.90 -4.71
C ILE A 23 11.65 4.67 -5.27
N ALA A 24 10.99 3.51 -5.28
CA ALA A 24 11.57 2.25 -5.71
C ALA A 24 12.06 2.27 -7.17
N PRO A 25 11.31 2.79 -8.17
CA PRO A 25 11.77 2.79 -9.56
C PRO A 25 12.96 3.72 -9.79
N ARG A 26 13.03 4.83 -9.03
CA ARG A 26 14.17 5.75 -9.07
C ARG A 26 15.45 5.12 -8.51
N ARG A 27 15.33 4.28 -7.48
CA ARG A 27 16.44 3.59 -6.81
C ARG A 27 16.83 2.27 -7.49
N GLN A 28 15.87 1.56 -8.08
CA GLN A 28 16.02 0.22 -8.66
C GLN A 28 15.77 0.26 -10.18
N ARG A 29 16.52 1.09 -10.90
CA ARG A 29 16.33 1.32 -12.35
C ARG A 29 16.47 0.07 -13.24
N HIS A 30 17.06 -1.01 -12.72
CA HIS A 30 17.19 -2.28 -13.43
C HIS A 30 15.88 -3.08 -13.47
N ILE A 31 14.93 -2.77 -12.58
CA ILE A 31 13.63 -3.45 -12.50
C ILE A 31 12.64 -2.72 -13.40
N PRO A 32 11.91 -3.42 -14.27
CA PRO A 32 10.92 -2.78 -15.13
C PRO A 32 9.75 -2.23 -14.31
N MET A 33 9.24 -1.06 -14.70
CA MET A 33 8.13 -0.37 -14.02
C MET A 33 6.89 -1.26 -13.79
N ARG A 34 6.64 -2.22 -14.69
CA ARG A 34 5.53 -3.19 -14.54
C ARG A 34 5.62 -4.01 -13.25
N VAL A 35 6.82 -4.37 -12.82
CA VAL A 35 7.04 -5.14 -11.58
C VAL A 35 6.78 -4.26 -10.35
N HIS A 36 7.16 -2.99 -10.40
CA HIS A 36 6.85 -2.03 -9.35
C HIS A 36 5.33 -1.78 -9.22
N VAL A 37 4.63 -1.64 -10.34
CA VAL A 37 3.16 -1.53 -10.37
C VAL A 37 2.53 -2.79 -9.79
N LEU A 38 2.96 -3.98 -10.24
CA LEU A 38 2.45 -5.25 -9.74
C LEU A 38 2.68 -5.39 -8.25
N SER A 39 3.87 -5.08 -7.76
CA SER A 39 4.22 -5.10 -6.34
C SER A 39 3.35 -4.13 -5.53
N CYS A 40 3.11 -2.93 -6.05
CA CYS A 40 2.22 -1.96 -5.42
C CYS A 40 0.78 -2.49 -5.30
N VAL A 41 0.23 -3.05 -6.37
CA VAL A 41 -1.13 -3.59 -6.40
C VAL A 41 -1.26 -4.77 -5.43
N VAL A 42 -0.32 -5.73 -5.50
CA VAL A 42 -0.30 -6.89 -4.60
C VAL A 42 -0.18 -6.44 -3.14
N GLY A 43 0.71 -5.49 -2.84
CA GLY A 43 0.88 -4.94 -1.49
C GLY A 43 -0.39 -4.28 -0.96
N LEU A 44 -1.09 -3.51 -1.79
CA LEU A 44 -2.36 -2.88 -1.42
C LEU A 44 -3.48 -3.91 -1.20
N ILE A 45 -3.53 -4.96 -2.00
CA ILE A 45 -4.51 -6.06 -1.82
C ILE A 45 -4.26 -6.76 -0.48
N ILE A 46 -3.02 -7.15 -0.20
CA ILE A 46 -2.65 -7.81 1.06
C ILE A 46 -2.97 -6.90 2.25
N TYR A 47 -2.65 -5.61 2.14
CA TYR A 47 -2.98 -4.63 3.17
C TYR A 47 -4.50 -4.51 3.37
N GLY A 48 -5.26 -4.40 2.29
CA GLY A 48 -6.73 -4.33 2.35
C GLY A 48 -7.35 -5.57 3.00
N ILE A 49 -6.84 -6.76 2.71
CA ILE A 49 -7.25 -8.00 3.38
C ILE A 49 -6.94 -7.92 4.88
N GLY A 50 -5.72 -7.52 5.25
CA GLY A 50 -5.32 -7.39 6.66
C GLY A 50 -6.20 -6.41 7.45
N VAL A 51 -6.51 -5.25 6.85
CA VAL A 51 -7.42 -4.27 7.45
C VAL A 51 -8.83 -4.84 7.57
N SER A 52 -9.32 -5.54 6.55
CA SER A 52 -10.65 -6.15 6.57
C SER A 52 -10.78 -7.20 7.67
N VAL A 53 -9.75 -8.04 7.85
CA VAL A 53 -9.69 -9.03 8.93
C VAL A 53 -9.67 -8.32 10.29
N LEU A 54 -8.82 -7.31 10.48
CA LEU A 54 -8.79 -6.55 11.74
C LEU A 54 -10.16 -5.95 12.08
N LEU A 55 -10.86 -5.40 11.08
CA LEU A 55 -12.18 -4.83 11.27
C LEU A 55 -13.26 -5.87 11.58
N LEU A 56 -13.15 -7.09 11.06
CA LEU A 56 -14.12 -8.15 11.31
C LEU A 56 -13.97 -8.79 12.71
N PHE A 57 -12.76 -8.80 13.26
CA PHE A 57 -12.45 -9.54 14.49
C PHE A 57 -12.17 -8.66 15.72
N PHE A 58 -11.73 -7.41 15.54
CA PHE A 58 -11.29 -6.54 16.64
C PHE A 58 -12.04 -5.21 16.77
N LEU A 59 -12.93 -4.89 15.83
CA LEU A 59 -13.77 -3.69 15.85
C LEU A 59 -15.25 -4.07 15.79
#